data_AF-A0A843LNH7-F1
#
_entry.id   AF-A0A843LNH7-F1
#
_cell.length_a   1.000
_cell.length_b   1.000
_cell.length_c   1.000
_cell.angle_alpha   90.00
_cell.angle_beta   90.00
_cell.angle_gamma   90.00
#
_symmetry.space_group_name_H-M   'P 1'
#
loop_
_entity.id
_entity.type
_entity.pdbx_description
1 polymer ?
#
loop_
_entity_poly.entity_id
_entity_poly.type
_entity_poly.pdbx_seq_one_letter_code
_entity_poly.pdbx_strand_id
1 'polypeptide(L)'
;MKGVVGLVIAVALMGLCGMVVANPPLVPPVQYEQFCEAHKVSGTGTIDTSTSIIDKKIALEYYDSMTGDGDLELDQETAYSQNADKLKRNVSSVNGGNKSALNLYQDTKMTYAGETPLTGGKLLNSKEFYGGIGAKVQELFSVNEMEQDETAFFSSTTPYEPADGIKPEDLGSQLKSAGRNTTKVEELMTDKNGIYNPAHVIGLETKTSFNGTWGTDASWHKIFYKDIKAHEMFSGVFEAEKTIKFHENPVPERVHVPCEGIDC
;
A
#
# COMPACT_ATOMS: atom_id res chain seq x y z
N MET A 1 -5.25 -6.10 98.97
CA MET A 1 -5.16 -4.75 98.39
C MET A 1 -5.26 -4.93 96.88
N LYS A 2 -6.45 -4.76 96.28
CA LYS A 2 -6.88 -3.52 95.59
C LYS A 2 -5.78 -2.91 94.71
N GLY A 3 -5.96 -2.92 93.39
CA GLY A 3 -5.16 -2.14 92.45
C GLY A 3 -5.31 -2.62 91.01
N VAL A 4 -6.11 -1.90 90.22
CA VAL A 4 -6.40 -2.11 88.80
C VAL A 4 -5.43 -1.27 87.94
N VAL A 5 -5.34 -1.62 86.65
CA VAL A 5 -5.12 -0.75 85.46
C VAL A 5 -3.78 -0.97 84.73
N GLY A 6 -3.88 -1.34 83.45
CA GLY A 6 -2.83 -1.10 82.45
C GLY A 6 -3.02 -1.90 81.15
N LEU A 7 -3.39 -1.20 80.06
CA LEU A 7 -3.41 -1.60 78.64
C LEU A 7 -2.31 -2.62 78.24
N VAL A 8 -2.45 -3.49 77.24
CA VAL A 8 -2.57 -3.16 75.80
C VAL A 8 -3.16 -4.37 75.05
N ILE A 9 -4.21 -4.13 74.27
CA ILE A 9 -4.71 -5.08 73.26
C ILE A 9 -3.66 -5.12 72.13
N ALA A 10 -2.89 -6.21 72.05
CA ALA A 10 -2.06 -6.51 70.91
C ALA A 10 -2.98 -6.97 69.76
N VAL A 11 -3.36 -6.02 68.92
CA VAL A 11 -4.03 -6.26 67.65
C VAL A 11 -3.07 -7.05 66.75
N ALA A 12 -3.23 -8.36 66.71
CA ALA A 12 -2.64 -9.21 65.69
C ALA A 12 -3.41 -9.02 64.37
N LEU A 13 -3.24 -7.86 63.73
CA LEU A 13 -3.53 -7.66 62.30
C LEU A 13 -2.26 -8.02 61.52
N MET A 14 -1.88 -9.30 61.56
CA MET A 14 -0.88 -9.82 60.63
C MET A 14 -1.53 -10.00 59.26
N GLY A 15 -1.27 -9.02 58.39
CA GLY A 15 -0.81 -9.27 57.03
C GLY A 15 -1.63 -10.22 56.17
N LEU A 16 -2.81 -9.78 55.74
CA LEU A 16 -3.42 -10.22 54.48
C LEU A 16 -3.64 -8.99 53.60
N CYS A 17 -2.56 -8.27 53.30
CA CYS A 17 -2.55 -7.41 52.12
C CYS A 17 -2.48 -8.33 50.91
N GLY A 18 -3.64 -8.82 50.47
CA GLY A 18 -3.79 -9.31 49.11
C GLY A 18 -3.41 -8.16 48.20
N MET A 19 -2.23 -8.24 47.56
CA MET A 19 -1.96 -7.40 46.41
C MET A 19 -2.96 -7.82 45.36
N VAL A 20 -4.07 -7.09 45.27
CA VAL A 20 -4.90 -7.09 44.07
C VAL A 20 -4.00 -6.49 43.00
N VAL A 21 -3.28 -7.35 42.28
CA VAL A 21 -2.58 -6.96 41.06
C VAL A 21 -3.71 -6.56 40.12
N ALA A 22 -3.91 -5.26 39.94
CA ALA A 22 -4.80 -4.77 38.91
C ALA A 22 -4.32 -5.41 37.61
N ASN A 23 -5.22 -6.11 36.90
CA ASN A 23 -4.88 -6.62 35.57
C ASN A 23 -4.28 -5.44 34.78
N PRO A 24 -3.09 -5.62 34.19
CA PRO A 24 -2.50 -4.56 33.38
C PRO A 24 -3.56 -4.10 32.36
N PRO A 25 -3.69 -2.78 32.13
CA PRO A 25 -4.66 -2.25 31.19
C PRO A 25 -4.58 -3.04 29.90
N LEU A 26 -5.73 -3.50 29.38
CA LEU A 26 -5.77 -4.11 28.06
C LEU A 26 -5.23 -3.08 27.08
N VAL A 27 -4.01 -3.29 26.59
CA VAL A 27 -3.45 -2.48 25.50
C VAL A 27 -4.39 -2.70 24.32
N PRO A 28 -5.03 -1.65 23.78
CA PRO A 28 -5.92 -1.83 22.65
C PRO A 28 -5.12 -2.49 21.52
N PRO A 29 -5.68 -3.50 20.84
CA PRO A 29 -4.98 -4.15 19.75
C PRO A 29 -4.62 -3.09 18.71
N VAL A 30 -3.45 -3.25 18.08
CA VAL A 30 -3.06 -2.43 16.95
C VAL A 30 -4.11 -2.66 15.86
N GLN A 31 -4.94 -1.65 15.63
CA GLN A 31 -5.97 -1.69 14.61
C GLN A 31 -5.42 -1.09 13.32
N TYR A 32 -5.50 -1.87 12.25
CA TYR A 32 -5.28 -1.40 10.88
C TYR A 32 -6.52 -1.75 10.07
N GLU A 33 -6.86 -0.89 9.12
CA GLU A 33 -8.02 -1.06 8.26
C GLU A 33 -7.63 -1.88 7.02
N GLN A 34 -8.54 -2.75 6.57
CA GLN A 34 -8.36 -3.60 5.40
C GLN A 34 -9.63 -3.70 4.58
N PHE A 35 -9.46 -3.91 3.28
CA PHE A 35 -10.52 -4.21 2.34
C PHE A 35 -10.02 -5.30 1.40
N CYS A 36 -10.81 -6.35 1.21
CA CYS A 36 -10.53 -7.39 0.24
C CYS A 36 -11.82 -7.73 -0.50
N GLU A 37 -11.75 -7.68 -1.81
CA GLU A 37 -12.79 -8.14 -2.71
C GLU A 37 -12.16 -9.12 -3.68
N ALA A 38 -12.78 -10.29 -3.85
CA ALA A 38 -12.40 -11.25 -4.86
C ALA A 38 -13.67 -11.78 -5.49
N HIS A 39 -13.81 -11.62 -6.79
CA HIS A 39 -14.97 -12.11 -7.52
C HIS A 39 -14.57 -12.70 -8.86
N LYS A 40 -15.35 -13.70 -9.27
CA LYS A 40 -15.27 -14.31 -10.58
C LYS A 40 -16.65 -14.21 -11.21
N VAL A 41 -16.76 -13.52 -12.33
CA VAL A 41 -18.01 -13.26 -13.03
C VAL A 41 -17.85 -13.77 -14.46
N SER A 42 -18.83 -14.52 -14.95
CA SER A 42 -18.87 -14.97 -16.35
C SER A 42 -20.31 -15.00 -16.83
N GLY A 43 -20.56 -14.44 -18.01
CA GLY A 43 -21.89 -14.39 -18.61
C GLY A 43 -22.03 -13.29 -19.64
N THR A 44 -23.27 -13.12 -20.10
CA THR A 44 -23.65 -12.13 -21.11
C THR A 44 -24.60 -11.10 -20.51
N GLY A 45 -24.35 -9.83 -20.77
CA GLY A 45 -25.27 -8.73 -20.45
C GLY A 45 -24.52 -7.48 -19.98
N THR A 46 -25.21 -6.67 -19.19
CA THR A 46 -24.67 -5.39 -18.71
C THR A 46 -23.71 -5.59 -17.54
N ILE A 47 -22.54 -4.98 -17.64
CA ILE A 47 -21.60 -4.79 -16.54
C ILE A 47 -21.54 -3.31 -16.12
N ASP A 48 -21.56 -3.08 -14.83
CA ASP A 48 -21.26 -1.80 -14.18
C ASP A 48 -20.56 -2.13 -12.85
N THR A 49 -19.25 -1.90 -12.81
CA THR A 49 -18.44 -2.14 -11.61
C THR A 49 -17.61 -0.92 -11.31
N SER A 50 -17.50 -0.60 -10.03
CA SER A 50 -16.67 0.51 -9.57
C SER A 50 -16.15 0.24 -8.17
N THR A 51 -14.84 0.38 -7.99
CA THR A 51 -14.17 0.30 -6.69
C THR A 51 -13.37 1.58 -6.46
N SER A 52 -13.55 2.18 -5.29
CA SER A 52 -12.84 3.40 -4.90
C SER A 52 -12.27 3.24 -3.50
N ILE A 53 -10.96 3.49 -3.38
CA ILE A 53 -10.24 3.43 -2.10
C ILE A 53 -9.46 4.74 -1.96
N ILE A 54 -9.87 5.56 -1.00
CA ILE A 54 -9.20 6.81 -0.66
C ILE A 54 -8.72 6.70 0.77
N ASP A 55 -7.42 6.57 0.96
CA ASP A 55 -6.80 6.59 2.27
C ASP A 55 -5.72 7.67 2.36
N LYS A 56 -6.08 8.75 3.06
CA LYS A 56 -5.20 9.89 3.28
C LYS A 56 -4.05 9.57 4.25
N LYS A 57 -4.17 8.56 5.12
CA LYS A 57 -3.10 8.18 6.06
C LYS A 57 -1.88 7.61 5.34
N ILE A 58 -2.12 6.91 4.23
CA ILE A 58 -1.07 6.30 3.41
C ILE A 58 -0.89 6.99 2.05
N ALA A 59 -1.53 8.14 1.87
CA ALA A 59 -1.51 8.95 0.64
C ALA A 59 -1.97 8.21 -0.63
N LEU A 60 -2.92 7.28 -0.51
CA LEU A 60 -3.45 6.50 -1.62
C LEU A 60 -4.79 7.07 -2.10
N GLU A 61 -4.90 7.29 -3.40
CA GLU A 61 -6.15 7.39 -4.12
C GLU A 61 -6.18 6.34 -5.23
N TYR A 62 -7.15 5.44 -5.12
CA TYR A 62 -7.38 4.35 -6.05
C TYR A 62 -8.81 4.41 -6.57
N TYR A 63 -8.95 4.26 -7.88
CA TYR A 63 -10.24 4.10 -8.54
C TYR A 63 -10.10 3.08 -9.65
N ASP A 64 -11.11 2.24 -9.78
CA ASP A 64 -11.26 1.28 -10.86
C ASP A 64 -12.72 1.25 -11.25
N SER A 65 -13.02 1.37 -12.54
CA SER A 65 -14.39 1.31 -13.01
C SER A 65 -14.45 0.84 -14.44
N MET A 66 -15.45 0.02 -14.75
CA MET A 66 -15.77 -0.39 -16.10
C MET A 66 -17.27 -0.57 -16.28
N THR A 67 -17.74 -0.25 -17.46
CA THR A 67 -19.13 -0.43 -17.88
C THR A 67 -19.21 -0.88 -19.32
N GLY A 68 -20.14 -1.76 -19.64
CA GLY A 68 -20.31 -2.35 -20.96
C GLY A 68 -21.53 -3.24 -21.04
N ASP A 69 -21.80 -3.77 -22.23
CA ASP A 69 -22.89 -4.70 -22.48
C ASP A 69 -22.44 -5.72 -23.53
N GLY A 70 -22.16 -6.94 -23.08
CA GLY A 70 -21.53 -7.98 -23.89
C GLY A 70 -21.26 -9.27 -23.12
N ASP A 71 -20.49 -10.15 -23.75
CA ASP A 71 -19.94 -11.35 -23.13
C ASP A 71 -18.70 -10.96 -22.33
N LEU A 72 -18.67 -11.35 -21.05
CA LEU A 72 -17.57 -11.05 -20.14
C LEU A 72 -17.17 -12.31 -19.37
N GLU A 73 -15.87 -12.52 -19.25
CA GLU A 73 -15.28 -13.30 -18.16
C GLU A 73 -14.33 -12.40 -17.36
N LEU A 74 -14.51 -12.33 -16.06
CA LEU A 74 -13.74 -11.50 -15.14
C LEU A 74 -13.30 -12.36 -13.95
N ASP A 75 -12.01 -12.33 -13.64
CA ASP A 75 -11.42 -12.86 -12.43
C ASP A 75 -10.58 -11.74 -11.81
N GLN A 76 -11.08 -11.15 -10.72
CA GLN A 76 -10.48 -9.97 -10.11
C GLN A 76 -10.33 -10.16 -8.61
N GLU A 77 -9.13 -9.83 -8.11
CA GLU A 77 -8.84 -9.67 -6.68
C GLU A 77 -8.37 -8.24 -6.44
N THR A 78 -9.07 -7.50 -5.58
CA THR A 78 -8.64 -6.21 -5.06
C THR A 78 -8.40 -6.33 -3.56
N ALA A 79 -7.16 -6.16 -3.13
CA ALA A 79 -6.77 -6.25 -1.73
C ALA A 79 -6.05 -4.96 -1.29
N TYR A 80 -6.47 -4.43 -0.14
CA TYR A 80 -5.95 -3.21 0.46
C TYR A 80 -5.72 -3.40 1.96
N SER A 81 -4.65 -2.79 2.46
CA SER A 81 -4.28 -2.76 3.87
C SER A 81 -3.49 -1.50 4.21
N GLN A 82 -3.86 -0.83 5.31
CA GLN A 82 -3.04 0.25 5.88
C GLN A 82 -1.66 -0.23 6.31
N ASN A 83 -1.53 -1.51 6.66
CA ASN A 83 -0.27 -2.13 7.02
C ASN A 83 0.22 -3.00 5.87
N ALA A 84 1.33 -2.62 5.23
CA ALA A 84 1.88 -3.33 4.08
C ALA A 84 2.28 -4.78 4.40
N ASP A 85 2.69 -5.07 5.64
CA ASP A 85 3.11 -6.41 6.07
C ASP A 85 1.96 -7.43 6.04
N LYS A 86 0.71 -6.97 5.93
CA LYS A 86 -0.46 -7.84 5.89
C LYS A 86 -0.82 -8.30 4.48
N LEU A 87 -0.36 -7.58 3.47
CA LEU A 87 -0.64 -7.89 2.07
C LEU A 87 0.67 -8.22 1.37
N LYS A 88 0.95 -9.52 1.33
CA LYS A 88 2.18 -10.09 0.78
C LYS A 88 1.86 -10.72 -0.58
N ARG A 89 2.41 -10.16 -1.65
CA ARG A 89 2.13 -10.58 -3.03
C ARG A 89 3.42 -10.62 -3.85
N ASN A 90 3.43 -11.44 -4.90
CA ASN A 90 4.52 -11.44 -5.87
C ASN A 90 4.11 -10.48 -6.99
N VAL A 91 5.03 -9.60 -7.40
CA VAL A 91 4.82 -8.66 -8.51
C VAL A 91 6.09 -8.68 -9.34
N SER A 92 5.97 -8.87 -10.66
CA SER A 92 7.13 -9.22 -11.49
C SER A 92 8.18 -8.12 -11.52
N SER A 93 7.76 -6.85 -11.51
CA SER A 93 8.67 -5.69 -11.52
C SER A 93 9.14 -5.24 -10.13
N VAL A 94 8.70 -5.88 -9.04
CA VAL A 94 9.04 -5.49 -7.67
C VAL A 94 9.85 -6.60 -6.99
N ASN A 95 10.92 -6.23 -6.27
CA ASN A 95 11.77 -7.17 -5.54
C ASN A 95 12.29 -8.35 -6.40
N GLY A 96 12.58 -8.10 -7.68
CA GLY A 96 13.01 -9.12 -8.63
C GLY A 96 11.98 -10.24 -8.86
N GLY A 97 10.69 -9.96 -8.70
CA GLY A 97 9.60 -10.93 -8.82
C GLY A 97 9.29 -11.69 -7.52
N ASN A 98 10.06 -11.47 -6.46
CA ASN A 98 9.83 -12.10 -5.17
C ASN A 98 8.69 -11.43 -4.40
N LYS A 99 8.25 -12.13 -3.36
CA LYS A 99 7.20 -11.64 -2.46
C LYS A 99 7.59 -10.29 -1.86
N SER A 100 6.66 -9.36 -1.90
CA SER A 100 6.81 -8.00 -1.40
C SER A 100 5.61 -7.63 -0.52
N ALA A 101 5.86 -6.78 0.47
CA ALA A 101 4.81 -6.19 1.30
C ALA A 101 4.20 -4.96 0.61
N LEU A 102 2.87 -4.95 0.41
CA LEU A 102 2.16 -3.92 -0.36
C LEU A 102 1.00 -3.36 0.45
N ASN A 103 0.60 -2.11 0.19
CA ASN A 103 -0.61 -1.54 0.77
C ASN A 103 -1.85 -1.76 -0.11
N LEU A 104 -1.66 -1.87 -1.41
CA LEU A 104 -2.71 -2.20 -2.38
C LEU A 104 -2.12 -3.15 -3.42
N TYR A 105 -2.92 -4.15 -3.77
CA TYR A 105 -2.66 -5.07 -4.85
C TYR A 105 -4.00 -5.35 -5.54
N GLN A 106 -4.02 -5.24 -6.85
CA GLN A 106 -5.10 -5.75 -7.65
C GLN A 106 -4.55 -6.63 -8.76
N ASP A 107 -5.14 -7.80 -8.93
CA ASP A 107 -4.95 -8.68 -10.07
C ASP A 107 -6.26 -8.72 -10.85
N THR A 108 -6.18 -8.64 -12.18
CA THR A 108 -7.34 -8.65 -13.05
C THR A 108 -7.02 -9.48 -14.27
N LYS A 109 -7.79 -10.54 -14.48
CA LYS A 109 -7.79 -11.33 -15.70
C LYS A 109 -9.18 -11.24 -16.29
N MET A 110 -9.28 -10.72 -17.50
CA MET A 110 -10.58 -10.54 -18.14
C MET A 110 -10.57 -10.81 -19.63
N THR A 111 -11.73 -11.24 -20.12
CA THR A 111 -12.08 -11.23 -21.52
C THR A 111 -13.39 -10.50 -21.71
N TYR A 112 -13.50 -9.74 -22.79
CA TYR A 112 -14.71 -9.03 -23.19
C TYR A 112 -14.93 -9.15 -24.68
N ALA A 113 -16.19 -9.33 -25.09
CA ALA A 113 -16.62 -9.20 -26.48
C ALA A 113 -18.05 -8.64 -26.54
N GLY A 114 -18.27 -7.57 -27.29
CA GLY A 114 -19.60 -6.97 -27.42
C GLY A 114 -19.72 -5.91 -28.51
N GLU A 115 -20.93 -5.73 -29.02
CA GLU A 115 -21.27 -4.66 -29.97
C GLU A 115 -21.16 -3.28 -29.31
N THR A 116 -21.55 -3.18 -28.04
CA THR A 116 -21.33 -1.99 -27.22
C THR A 116 -19.90 -2.04 -26.68
N PRO A 117 -19.09 -0.97 -26.80
CA PRO A 117 -17.75 -0.97 -26.24
C PRO A 117 -17.77 -1.06 -24.71
N LEU A 118 -16.93 -1.92 -24.14
CA LEU A 118 -16.55 -1.85 -22.74
C LEU A 118 -15.70 -0.59 -22.54
N THR A 119 -16.19 0.32 -21.73
CA THR A 119 -15.50 1.57 -21.38
C THR A 119 -15.11 1.54 -19.92
N GLY A 120 -13.86 1.87 -19.63
CA GLY A 120 -13.39 1.82 -18.26
C GLY A 120 -12.01 2.44 -18.10
N GLY A 121 -11.49 2.28 -16.90
CA GLY A 121 -10.15 2.70 -16.58
C GLY A 121 -9.84 2.63 -15.11
N LYS A 122 -8.55 2.78 -14.84
CA LYS A 122 -7.97 2.68 -13.51
C LYS A 122 -7.15 3.91 -13.20
N LEU A 123 -7.16 4.32 -11.95
CA LEU A 123 -6.34 5.41 -11.44
C LEU A 123 -5.67 4.96 -10.15
N LEU A 124 -4.34 5.03 -10.13
CA LEU A 124 -3.51 4.99 -8.94
C LEU A 124 -2.86 6.36 -8.77
N ASN A 125 -2.99 6.95 -7.58
CA ASN A 125 -2.41 8.26 -7.30
C ASN A 125 -1.84 8.31 -5.88
N SER A 126 -0.52 8.48 -5.82
CA SER A 126 0.22 8.73 -4.58
C SER A 126 0.32 10.24 -4.35
N LYS A 127 -0.58 10.81 -3.55
CA LYS A 127 -0.67 12.27 -3.40
C LYS A 127 0.42 12.84 -2.50
N GLU A 128 1.27 13.69 -3.05
CA GLU A 128 2.32 14.42 -2.31
C GLU A 128 1.76 15.23 -1.13
N PHE A 129 0.59 15.85 -1.30
CA PHE A 129 -0.08 16.63 -0.24
C PHE A 129 -0.38 15.80 1.04
N TYR A 130 -0.51 14.48 0.92
CA TYR A 130 -0.74 13.57 2.04
C TYR A 130 0.53 12.81 2.47
N GLY A 131 1.71 13.20 1.97
CA GLY A 131 2.99 12.52 2.25
C GLY A 131 3.33 11.39 1.28
N GLY A 132 2.60 11.26 0.17
CA GLY A 132 2.94 10.36 -0.93
C GLY A 132 4.08 10.88 -1.81
N ILE A 133 4.41 10.17 -2.87
CA ILE A 133 5.54 10.52 -3.75
C ILE A 133 5.20 11.50 -4.87
N GLY A 134 3.93 11.87 -5.05
CA GLY A 134 3.49 12.76 -6.14
C GLY A 134 3.41 12.06 -7.51
N ALA A 135 3.21 10.74 -7.51
CA ALA A 135 3.13 9.93 -8.71
C ALA A 135 1.69 9.49 -9.00
N LYS A 136 1.33 9.51 -10.28
CA LYS A 136 0.01 9.13 -10.80
C LYS A 136 0.20 8.15 -11.95
N VAL A 137 -0.57 7.07 -11.96
CA VAL A 137 -0.68 6.11 -13.07
C VAL A 137 -2.16 5.97 -13.39
N GLN A 138 -2.51 6.11 -14.65
CA GLN A 138 -3.89 6.02 -15.12
C GLN A 138 -3.94 5.15 -16.38
N GLU A 139 -4.91 4.26 -16.44
CA GLU A 139 -5.28 3.48 -17.62
C GLU A 139 -6.70 3.86 -18.03
N LEU A 140 -6.96 3.92 -19.33
CA LEU A 140 -8.28 4.18 -19.91
C LEU A 140 -8.48 3.30 -21.13
N PHE A 141 -9.68 2.74 -21.30
CA PHE A 141 -10.04 1.94 -22.46
C PHE A 141 -11.49 2.10 -22.88
N SER A 142 -11.73 1.87 -24.18
CA SER A 142 -13.04 1.81 -24.83
C SER A 142 -12.93 0.80 -25.97
N VAL A 143 -13.35 -0.44 -25.74
CA VAL A 143 -13.00 -1.60 -26.58
C VAL A 143 -14.20 -2.50 -26.84
N ASN A 144 -14.30 -3.02 -28.06
CA ASN A 144 -15.31 -4.01 -28.43
C ASN A 144 -14.87 -5.44 -28.12
N GLU A 145 -13.56 -5.69 -28.16
CA GLU A 145 -12.95 -6.96 -27.77
C GLU A 145 -11.73 -6.66 -26.90
N MET A 146 -11.52 -7.44 -25.84
CA MET A 146 -10.34 -7.34 -24.99
C MET A 146 -10.02 -8.66 -24.33
N GLU A 147 -8.75 -9.02 -24.29
CA GLU A 147 -8.17 -9.97 -23.35
C GLU A 147 -7.10 -9.22 -22.55
N GLN A 148 -7.17 -9.27 -21.22
CA GLN A 148 -6.27 -8.52 -20.35
C GLN A 148 -5.83 -9.38 -19.17
N ASP A 149 -4.53 -9.33 -18.89
CA ASP A 149 -3.90 -9.78 -17.64
C ASP A 149 -3.16 -8.57 -17.05
N GLU A 150 -3.64 -8.06 -15.94
CA GLU A 150 -3.15 -6.84 -15.32
C GLU A 150 -2.92 -6.99 -13.81
N THR A 151 -1.79 -6.45 -13.36
CA THR A 151 -1.46 -6.29 -11.95
C THR A 151 -1.22 -4.81 -11.63
N ALA A 152 -2.05 -4.25 -10.75
CA ALA A 152 -1.89 -2.92 -10.17
C ALA A 152 -1.36 -3.05 -8.73
N PHE A 153 -0.40 -2.21 -8.34
CA PHE A 153 0.22 -2.32 -7.01
C PHE A 153 0.66 -0.97 -6.46
N PHE A 154 0.62 -0.86 -5.13
CA PHE A 154 1.07 0.31 -4.40
C PHE A 154 1.56 -0.06 -3.00
N SER A 155 2.63 0.60 -2.55
CA SER A 155 3.11 0.58 -1.17
C SER A 155 3.64 1.96 -0.80
N SER A 156 3.32 2.44 0.39
CA SER A 156 3.79 3.71 0.95
C SER A 156 4.19 3.62 2.42
N THR A 157 3.75 2.57 3.13
CA THR A 157 4.10 2.39 4.54
C THR A 157 5.37 1.56 4.70
N THR A 158 6.14 1.84 5.75
CA THR A 158 7.28 1.01 6.17
C THR A 158 6.82 -0.28 6.86
N PRO A 159 7.71 -1.27 7.07
CA PRO A 159 7.38 -2.45 7.87
C PRO A 159 6.85 -2.06 9.25
N TYR A 160 5.77 -2.72 9.65
CA TYR A 160 5.18 -2.59 10.97
C TYR A 160 5.89 -3.46 12.00
N GLU A 161 6.45 -4.60 11.57
CA GLU A 161 7.34 -5.41 12.41
C GLU A 161 8.66 -5.63 11.67
N PRO A 162 9.58 -4.64 11.71
CA PRO A 162 10.89 -4.79 11.08
C PRO A 162 11.65 -5.97 11.69
N ALA A 163 12.60 -6.50 10.91
CA ALA A 163 13.50 -7.54 11.39
C ALA A 163 14.33 -7.10 12.61
N ASP A 164 14.97 -8.07 13.27
CA ASP A 164 15.93 -7.86 14.37
C ASP A 164 15.38 -7.14 15.61
N GLY A 165 14.06 -7.18 15.83
CA GLY A 165 13.43 -6.60 17.03
C GLY A 165 13.48 -5.08 17.08
N ILE A 166 13.71 -4.44 15.93
CA ILE A 166 13.68 -2.99 15.79
C ILE A 166 12.24 -2.52 16.04
N LYS A 167 12.11 -1.53 16.92
CA LYS A 167 10.81 -0.93 17.18
C LYS A 167 10.39 -0.02 16.01
N PRO A 168 9.10 -0.01 15.60
CA PRO A 168 8.64 0.81 14.48
C PRO A 168 8.93 2.29 14.65
N GLU A 169 8.92 2.78 15.89
CA GLU A 169 9.18 4.20 16.20
C GLU A 169 10.64 4.59 15.94
N ASP A 170 11.57 3.64 16.09
CA ASP A 170 13.00 3.87 15.88
C ASP A 170 13.38 3.80 14.39
N LEU A 171 12.56 3.14 13.57
CA LEU A 171 12.85 2.83 12.17
C LEU A 171 13.18 4.07 11.34
N GLY A 172 12.39 5.15 11.48
CA GLY A 172 12.63 6.38 10.73
C GLY A 172 14.00 7.01 11.03
N SER A 173 14.45 6.95 12.29
CA SER A 173 15.77 7.46 12.70
C SER A 173 16.92 6.60 12.16
N GLN A 174 16.71 5.28 12.11
CA GLN A 174 17.69 4.33 11.58
C GLN A 174 17.79 4.42 10.05
N LEU A 175 16.66 4.57 9.35
CA LEU A 175 16.62 4.82 7.90
C LEU A 175 17.37 6.11 7.55
N LYS A 176 17.14 7.19 8.30
CA LYS A 176 17.87 8.45 8.13
C LYS A 176 19.37 8.28 8.35
N SER A 177 19.77 7.47 9.32
CA SER A 177 21.18 7.18 9.64
C SER A 177 21.84 6.28 8.59
N ALA A 178 21.08 5.35 7.99
CA ALA A 178 21.54 4.50 6.90
C ALA A 178 21.87 5.33 5.65
N GLY A 179 21.14 6.43 5.42
CA GLY A 179 21.42 7.37 4.34
C GLY A 179 21.39 6.69 2.98
N ARG A 180 22.53 6.66 2.28
CA ARG A 180 22.67 6.04 0.94
C ARG A 180 23.12 4.57 0.99
N ASN A 181 23.27 3.98 2.17
CA ASN A 181 23.65 2.57 2.30
C ASN A 181 22.44 1.68 1.97
N THR A 182 22.34 1.27 0.70
CA THR A 182 21.19 0.51 0.17
C THR A 182 21.00 -0.83 0.87
N THR A 183 22.08 -1.55 1.19
CA THR A 183 22.01 -2.81 1.93
C THR A 183 21.42 -2.60 3.31
N LYS A 184 21.84 -1.54 4.01
CA LYS A 184 21.29 -1.25 5.34
C LYS A 184 19.82 -0.83 5.29
N VAL A 185 19.44 -0.06 4.27
CA VAL A 185 18.03 0.31 4.05
C VAL A 185 17.19 -0.94 3.77
N GLU A 186 17.67 -1.85 2.93
CA GLU A 186 16.97 -3.10 2.62
C GLU A 186 16.76 -3.98 3.86
N GLU A 187 17.78 -4.12 4.72
CA GLU A 187 17.66 -4.80 6.01
C GLU A 187 16.56 -4.18 6.88
N LEU A 188 16.56 -2.83 6.99
CA LEU A 188 15.57 -2.09 7.79
C LEU A 188 14.16 -2.16 7.20
N MET A 189 14.05 -2.28 5.88
CA MET A 189 12.79 -2.37 5.15
C MET A 189 12.30 -3.81 5.00
N THR A 190 12.97 -4.78 5.62
CA THR A 190 12.56 -6.19 5.64
C THR A 190 11.80 -6.50 6.93
N ASP A 191 10.64 -7.14 6.81
CA ASP A 191 9.83 -7.56 7.96
C ASP A 191 10.46 -8.75 8.72
N LYS A 192 9.94 -9.06 9.91
CA LYS A 192 10.39 -10.20 10.73
C LYS A 192 10.32 -11.57 10.03
N ASN A 193 9.61 -11.69 8.91
CA ASN A 193 9.46 -12.91 8.15
C ASN A 193 10.38 -12.94 6.91
N GLY A 194 11.30 -11.97 6.78
CA GLY A 194 12.22 -11.88 5.66
C GLY A 194 11.58 -11.35 4.38
N ILE A 195 10.46 -10.61 4.47
CA ILE A 195 9.78 -10.04 3.31
C ILE A 195 10.14 -8.56 3.19
N TYR A 196 10.70 -8.22 2.05
CA TYR A 196 11.04 -6.85 1.72
C TYR A 196 9.78 -5.99 1.50
N ASN A 197 9.77 -4.82 2.11
CA ASN A 197 8.80 -3.77 1.85
C ASN A 197 9.44 -2.72 0.94
N PRO A 198 8.99 -2.60 -0.33
CA PRO A 198 9.56 -1.65 -1.26
C PRO A 198 9.39 -0.20 -0.81
N ALA A 199 8.30 0.11 -0.09
CA ALA A 199 7.76 1.44 0.22
C ALA A 199 7.83 2.45 -0.94
N HIS A 200 6.97 3.47 -0.90
CA HIS A 200 6.95 4.52 -1.92
C HIS A 200 7.02 4.00 -3.37
N VAL A 201 6.27 2.94 -3.66
CA VAL A 201 6.16 2.31 -4.97
C VAL A 201 4.72 2.35 -5.43
N ILE A 202 4.53 2.60 -6.71
CA ILE A 202 3.26 2.61 -7.41
C ILE A 202 3.50 2.08 -8.81
N GLY A 203 2.64 1.21 -9.30
CA GLY A 203 2.79 0.70 -10.65
C GLY A 203 1.62 -0.10 -11.18
N LEU A 204 1.74 -0.37 -12.47
CA LEU A 204 0.81 -1.11 -13.31
C LEU A 204 1.63 -1.99 -14.27
N GLU A 205 1.34 -3.28 -14.27
CA GLU A 205 1.85 -4.26 -15.23
C GLU A 205 0.66 -4.80 -16.00
N THR A 206 0.65 -4.67 -17.32
CA THR A 206 -0.52 -5.03 -18.14
C THR A 206 -0.07 -5.71 -19.42
N LYS A 207 -0.72 -6.82 -19.76
CA LYS A 207 -0.64 -7.52 -21.04
C LYS A 207 -2.06 -7.53 -21.59
N THR A 208 -2.28 -6.85 -22.71
CA THR A 208 -3.61 -6.73 -23.28
C THR A 208 -3.60 -6.91 -24.79
N SER A 209 -4.59 -7.62 -25.30
CA SER A 209 -4.99 -7.65 -26.70
C SER A 209 -6.35 -7.00 -26.80
N PHE A 210 -6.55 -6.05 -27.72
CA PHE A 210 -7.81 -5.32 -27.80
C PHE A 210 -8.16 -4.88 -29.22
N ASN A 211 -9.47 -4.72 -29.46
CA ASN A 211 -10.04 -4.04 -30.62
C ASN A 211 -10.82 -2.80 -30.15
N GLY A 212 -10.26 -1.62 -30.38
CA GLY A 212 -10.82 -0.34 -29.93
C GLY A 212 -9.73 0.63 -29.52
N THR A 213 -9.96 1.42 -28.48
CA THR A 213 -8.99 2.38 -27.95
C THR A 213 -8.54 1.97 -26.55
N TRP A 214 -7.23 1.96 -26.33
CA TRP A 214 -6.61 1.72 -25.03
C TRP A 214 -5.43 2.67 -24.86
N GLY A 215 -5.22 3.16 -23.63
CA GLY A 215 -4.13 4.08 -23.36
C GLY A 215 -3.80 4.22 -21.89
N THR A 216 -2.63 4.80 -21.64
CA THR A 216 -2.12 5.05 -20.29
C THR A 216 -1.50 6.44 -20.17
N ASP A 217 -1.72 7.05 -19.02
CA ASP A 217 -1.14 8.31 -18.60
C ASP A 217 -0.38 8.11 -17.29
N ALA A 218 0.89 8.46 -17.27
CA ALA A 218 1.73 8.36 -16.08
C ALA A 218 2.46 9.68 -15.84
N SER A 219 2.46 10.14 -14.60
CA SER A 219 3.21 11.32 -14.21
C SER A 219 3.84 11.20 -12.84
N TRP A 220 4.99 11.84 -12.66
CA TRP A 220 5.63 11.98 -11.35
C TRP A 220 6.20 13.40 -11.23
N HIS A 221 5.57 14.18 -10.36
CA HIS A 221 5.93 15.58 -10.14
C HIS A 221 6.50 15.78 -8.74
N LYS A 222 7.59 16.56 -8.65
CA LYS A 222 8.13 17.13 -7.43
C LYS A 222 8.43 18.60 -7.67
N ILE A 223 7.83 19.47 -6.87
CA ILE A 223 7.66 20.92 -7.10
C ILE A 223 8.95 21.68 -7.50
N PHE A 224 10.14 21.18 -7.17
CA PHE A 224 11.42 21.80 -7.55
C PHE A 224 12.47 20.88 -8.17
N TYR A 225 12.17 19.60 -8.36
CA TYR A 225 13.23 18.59 -8.58
C TYR A 225 12.97 17.65 -9.75
N LYS A 226 11.71 17.39 -10.10
CA LYS A 226 11.38 16.31 -11.03
C LYS A 226 10.03 16.57 -11.69
N ASP A 227 9.97 16.36 -12.99
CA ASP A 227 8.71 16.21 -13.73
C ASP A 227 8.92 15.12 -14.77
N ILE A 228 8.22 13.99 -14.59
CA ILE A 228 8.18 12.88 -15.55
C ILE A 228 6.75 12.77 -16.04
N LYS A 229 6.57 12.68 -17.36
CA LYS A 229 5.28 12.47 -18.00
C LYS A 229 5.44 11.45 -19.13
N ALA A 230 4.55 10.47 -19.18
CA ALA A 230 4.44 9.50 -20.26
C ALA A 230 2.96 9.36 -20.62
N HIS A 231 2.66 9.51 -21.90
CA HIS A 231 1.32 9.39 -22.45
C HIS A 231 1.37 8.48 -23.67
N GLU A 232 0.54 7.45 -23.69
CA GLU A 232 0.40 6.54 -24.81
C GLU A 232 -1.08 6.23 -25.04
N MET A 233 -1.48 6.20 -26.30
CA MET A 233 -2.84 5.85 -26.71
C MET A 233 -2.78 5.15 -28.06
N PHE A 234 -3.47 4.03 -28.15
CA PHE A 234 -3.52 3.15 -29.32
C PHE A 234 -4.98 2.95 -29.72
N SER A 235 -5.27 2.97 -31.03
CA SER A 235 -6.64 2.80 -31.54
C SER A 235 -6.66 1.91 -32.77
N GLY A 236 -7.32 0.77 -32.68
CA GLY A 236 -7.36 -0.27 -33.71
C GLY A 236 -7.31 -1.65 -33.07
N VAL A 237 -6.71 -2.62 -33.77
CA VAL A 237 -6.44 -3.96 -33.25
C VAL A 237 -4.97 -4.04 -32.86
N PHE A 238 -4.70 -4.14 -31.58
CA PHE A 238 -3.33 -4.14 -31.04
C PHE A 238 -3.17 -5.17 -29.94
N GLU A 239 -1.91 -5.57 -29.77
CA GLU A 239 -1.42 -6.26 -28.59
C GLU A 239 -0.38 -5.36 -27.93
N ALA A 240 -0.49 -5.17 -26.62
CA ALA A 240 0.38 -4.31 -25.84
C ALA A 240 0.81 -5.03 -24.55
N GLU A 241 2.11 -5.01 -24.29
CA GLU A 241 2.70 -5.38 -22.99
C GLU A 241 3.37 -4.13 -22.43
N LYS A 242 2.95 -3.72 -21.23
CA LYS A 242 3.44 -2.49 -20.62
C LYS A 242 3.66 -2.64 -19.12
N THR A 243 4.77 -2.06 -18.66
CA THR A 243 5.06 -1.88 -17.23
C THR A 243 5.31 -0.41 -16.96
N ILE A 244 4.51 0.18 -16.07
CA ILE A 244 4.71 1.53 -15.53
C ILE A 244 5.00 1.37 -14.05
N LYS A 245 6.14 1.87 -13.58
CA LYS A 245 6.49 1.83 -12.16
C LYS A 245 7.23 3.09 -11.77
N PHE A 246 6.74 3.76 -10.73
CA PHE A 246 7.49 4.77 -10.01
C PHE A 246 7.89 4.21 -8.65
N HIS A 247 9.15 4.40 -8.29
CA HIS A 247 9.70 3.96 -7.02
C HIS A 247 10.64 5.02 -6.49
N GLU A 248 10.46 5.37 -5.23
CA GLU A 248 11.34 6.26 -4.49
C GLU A 248 11.96 5.53 -3.30
N ASN A 249 13.21 5.87 -3.00
CA ASN A 249 13.87 5.37 -1.81
C ASN A 249 13.17 5.91 -0.54
N PRO A 250 12.80 5.06 0.44
CA PRO A 250 12.18 5.48 1.70
C PRO A 250 13.07 6.35 2.60
N VAL A 251 14.37 6.46 2.31
CA VAL A 251 15.24 7.39 3.05
C VAL A 251 15.05 8.82 2.53
N PRO A 252 14.68 9.79 3.38
CA PRO A 252 14.60 11.18 2.99
C PRO A 252 15.94 11.68 2.46
N GLU A 253 15.94 12.30 1.27
CA GLU A 253 17.14 12.94 0.76
C GLU A 253 17.57 14.08 1.70
N ARG A 254 18.87 14.18 1.97
CA ARG A 254 19.43 15.34 2.66
C ARG A 254 19.36 16.53 1.69
N VAL A 255 18.33 17.36 1.85
CA VAL A 255 18.22 18.63 1.13
C VAL A 255 19.32 19.53 1.67
N HIS A 256 20.37 19.74 0.87
CA HIS A 256 21.37 20.76 1.17
C HIS A 256 20.71 22.12 1.05
N VAL A 257 20.46 22.79 2.17
CA VAL A 257 19.96 24.17 2.11
C VAL A 257 21.10 25.04 1.56
N PRO A 258 20.81 26.03 0.69
CA PRO A 258 21.86 26.88 0.10
C PRO A 258 22.77 27.59 1.11
N CYS A 259 22.35 27.67 2.37
CA CYS A 259 23.07 28.30 3.48
C CYS A 259 23.64 27.28 4.50
N GLU A 260 23.63 25.97 4.21
CA GLU A 260 24.13 24.95 5.14
C GLU A 260 25.66 25.06 5.25
N GLY A 261 26.16 25.54 6.40
CA GLY A 261 27.59 25.80 6.63
C GLY A 261 28.01 27.26 6.50
N ILE A 262 27.08 28.18 6.26
CA ILE A 262 27.31 29.62 6.45
C ILE A 262 26.83 29.96 7.86
N ASP A 263 27.77 30.29 8.74
CA ASP A 263 27.47 30.85 10.07
C ASP A 263 26.92 32.28 9.82
N CYS A 264 25.62 32.47 10.04
CA CYS A 264 24.95 33.77 9.89
C CYS A 264 25.09 34.61 11.17
#